data_AF-A0A7W1S919-F1
#
_entry.id   AF-A0A7W1S919-F1
#
_cell.length_a   1.000
_cell.length_b   1.000
_cell.length_c   1.000
_cell.angle_alpha   90.00
_cell.angle_beta   90.00
_cell.angle_gamma   90.00
#
_symmetry.space_group_name_H-M   'P 1'
#
loop_
_entity.id
_entity.type
_entity.pdbx_description
1 polymer ?
#
loop_
_entity_poly.entity_id
_entity_poly.type
_entity_poly.pdbx_seq_one_letter_code
_entity_poly.pdbx_strand_id
1 'polypeptide(L)'
;MAVRSFELGLSGQCDVVEFHLGSALASGAEARASRSLQEIIPLEYKRGKPKAHATDEVQLCAEEMLNVHIERGMLYYGKPLRRTYVPFHPPLQELTRETARPLHALIESRETPSRTRRARENGRASRDCFIELNPNVEFSSAER
;
A
#
# COMPACT_ATOMS: atom_id res chain seq x y z
N MET A 1 12.93 -2.62 -3.76
CA MET A 1 13.47 -1.32 -4.22
C MET A 1 13.26 -0.29 -3.13
N ALA A 2 14.26 0.49 -2.73
CA ALA A 2 14.09 1.48 -1.66
C ALA A 2 13.22 2.66 -2.13
N VAL A 3 12.28 3.08 -1.29
CA VAL A 3 11.36 4.19 -1.56
C VAL A 3 11.31 5.14 -0.37
N ARG A 4 11.02 6.41 -0.63
CA ARG A 4 10.96 7.45 0.40
C ARG A 4 9.90 8.49 0.04
N SER A 5 9.05 8.78 1.01
CA SER A 5 8.12 9.91 1.01
C SER A 5 8.68 11.03 1.88
N PHE A 6 9.01 12.17 1.27
CA PHE A 6 9.39 13.36 2.04
C PHE A 6 8.18 14.01 2.69
N GLU A 7 7.02 14.02 2.01
CA GLU A 7 5.78 14.60 2.52
C GLU A 7 5.28 13.89 3.78
N LEU A 8 5.32 12.55 3.79
CA LEU A 8 4.90 11.77 4.96
C LEU A 8 6.03 11.50 5.96
N GLY A 9 7.29 11.82 5.63
CA GLY A 9 8.43 11.43 6.44
C GLY A 9 8.61 9.91 6.55
N LEU A 10 8.19 9.14 5.54
CA LEU A 10 8.26 7.68 5.53
C LEU A 10 9.36 7.18 4.60
N SER A 11 9.96 6.05 4.94
CA SER A 11 10.87 5.30 4.06
C SER A 11 10.54 3.83 4.13
N GLY A 12 10.64 3.14 3.01
CA GLY A 12 10.31 1.73 2.92
C GLY A 12 11.03 1.02 1.79
N GLN A 13 10.60 -0.20 1.54
CA GLN A 13 11.12 -1.03 0.47
C GLN A 13 9.95 -1.72 -0.22
N CYS A 14 9.71 -1.40 -1.48
CA CYS A 14 8.76 -2.15 -2.29
C CYS A 14 9.31 -3.54 -2.61
N ASP A 15 8.43 -4.54 -2.54
CA ASP A 15 8.73 -5.91 -2.97
C ASP A 15 9.08 -5.95 -4.47
N VAL A 16 8.17 -5.47 -5.31
CA VAL A 16 8.32 -5.46 -6.77
C VAL A 16 7.81 -4.13 -7.32
N VAL A 17 8.46 -3.64 -8.39
CA VAL A 17 7.97 -2.50 -9.17
C VAL A 17 7.99 -2.89 -10.63
N GLU A 18 6.84 -2.79 -11.28
CA GLU A 18 6.69 -3.06 -12.71
C GLU A 18 6.86 -1.76 -13.50
N PHE A 19 7.74 -1.78 -14.51
CA PHE A 19 7.95 -0.68 -15.45
C PHE A 19 7.37 -1.06 -16.80
N HIS A 20 6.31 -0.39 -17.21
CA HIS A 20 5.65 -0.62 -18.49
C HIS A 20 6.18 0.40 -19.50
N LEU A 21 6.80 -0.11 -20.56
CA LEU A 21 7.41 0.70 -21.61
C LEU A 21 6.47 0.79 -22.81
N GLY A 22 6.34 1.98 -23.38
CA GLY A 22 5.59 2.20 -24.61
C GLY A 22 6.21 1.52 -25.81
N SER A 23 5.37 1.18 -26.80
CA SER A 23 5.86 0.71 -28.09
C SER A 23 6.55 1.86 -28.82
N ALA A 24 7.76 1.60 -29.33
CA ALA A 24 8.40 2.52 -30.26
C ALA A 24 7.75 2.36 -31.65
N LEU A 25 7.66 3.46 -32.40
CA LEU A 25 7.20 3.46 -33.79
C LEU A 25 8.17 2.73 -34.75
N ALA A 26 9.40 2.48 -34.31
CA ALA A 26 10.44 1.77 -35.06
C ALA A 26 10.54 0.29 -34.62
N SER A 27 11.15 -0.55 -35.47
CA SER A 27 11.52 -1.93 -35.14
C SER A 27 13.04 -2.08 -35.07
N GLY A 28 13.55 -3.06 -34.30
CA GLY A 28 15.00 -3.30 -34.16
C GLY A 28 15.65 -2.65 -32.94
N ALA A 29 16.98 -2.50 -32.95
CA ALA A 29 17.74 -1.98 -31.80
C ALA A 29 17.35 -0.53 -31.43
N GLU A 30 17.05 0.29 -32.43
CA GLU A 30 16.57 1.68 -32.27
C GLU A 30 15.22 1.74 -31.55
N ALA A 31 14.38 0.71 -31.72
CA ALA A 31 13.10 0.59 -31.04
C ALA A 31 13.22 0.36 -29.54
N ARG A 32 14.32 -0.25 -29.06
CA ARG A 32 14.58 -0.44 -27.63
C ARG A 32 15.13 0.82 -26.98
N ALA A 33 15.97 1.56 -27.70
CA ALA A 33 16.52 2.83 -27.24
C ALA A 33 15.45 3.93 -27.15
N SER A 34 14.43 3.89 -28.02
CA SER A 34 13.39 4.92 -28.12
C SER A 34 12.11 4.64 -27.32
N ARG A 35 12.07 3.61 -26.45
CA ARG A 35 10.88 3.37 -25.63
C ARG A 35 10.81 4.38 -24.48
N SER A 36 9.68 5.07 -24.37
CA SER A 36 9.37 5.87 -23.20
C SER A 36 8.76 5.00 -22.10
N LEU A 37 9.05 5.33 -20.85
CA LEU A 37 8.35 4.77 -19.70
C LEU A 37 6.91 5.29 -19.72
N GLN A 38 5.94 4.39 -19.84
CA GLN A 38 4.53 4.74 -19.83
C GLN A 38 3.96 4.71 -18.42
N GLU A 39 4.35 3.71 -17.63
CA GLU A 39 3.73 3.49 -16.33
C GLU A 39 4.67 2.76 -15.35
N ILE A 40 4.57 3.14 -14.08
CA ILE A 40 5.25 2.51 -12.95
C ILE A 40 4.16 1.96 -12.04
N ILE A 41 4.23 0.67 -11.70
CA ILE A 41 3.24 0.04 -10.81
C ILE A 41 3.95 -0.65 -9.65
N PRO A 42 3.83 -0.14 -8.41
CA PRO A 42 4.29 -0.87 -7.24
C PRO A 42 3.42 -2.10 -7.01
N LEU A 43 4.05 -3.24 -6.72
CA LEU A 43 3.42 -4.52 -6.44
C LEU A 43 3.89 -5.03 -5.08
N GLU A 44 2.95 -5.13 -4.14
CA GLU A 44 3.20 -5.62 -2.78
C GLU A 44 2.73 -7.08 -2.64
N TYR A 45 3.59 -7.94 -2.07
CA TYR A 45 3.33 -9.36 -1.92
C TYR A 45 2.84 -9.69 -0.51
N LYS A 46 1.63 -10.25 -0.41
CA LYS A 46 1.06 -10.72 0.86
C LYS A 46 0.92 -12.23 0.85
N ARG A 47 1.52 -12.91 1.84
CA ARG A 47 1.41 -14.39 2.00
C ARG A 47 0.00 -14.86 2.37
N GLY A 48 -0.81 -13.98 2.96
CA GLY A 48 -2.12 -14.30 3.54
C GLY A 48 -3.30 -14.08 2.58
N LYS A 49 -4.51 -14.14 3.17
CA LYS A 49 -5.73 -13.65 2.52
C LYS A 49 -5.83 -12.14 2.68
N PRO A 50 -6.58 -11.45 1.79
CA PRO A 50 -6.93 -10.04 1.99
C PRO A 50 -7.51 -9.83 3.39
N LYS A 51 -7.04 -8.77 4.05
CA LYS A 51 -7.64 -8.30 5.30
C LYS A 51 -8.92 -7.52 4.97
N ALA A 52 -9.87 -7.48 5.91
CA ALA A 52 -11.10 -6.71 5.74
C ALA A 52 -10.88 -5.18 5.85
N HIS A 53 -9.72 -4.77 6.37
CA HIS A 53 -9.36 -3.37 6.58
C HIS A 53 -8.40 -2.92 5.48
N ALA A 54 -8.48 -1.65 5.10
CA ALA A 54 -7.68 -1.02 4.05
C ALA A 54 -6.18 -0.87 4.38
N THR A 55 -5.65 -1.69 5.30
CA THR A 55 -4.28 -1.59 5.80
C THR A 55 -3.26 -1.88 4.71
N ASP A 56 -3.53 -2.88 3.86
CA ASP A 56 -2.60 -3.29 2.80
C ASP A 56 -2.58 -2.22 1.69
N GLU A 57 -3.71 -1.59 1.41
CA GLU A 57 -3.89 -0.48 0.48
C GLU A 57 -3.20 0.81 0.98
N VAL A 58 -3.35 1.13 2.28
CA VAL A 58 -2.67 2.27 2.91
C VAL A 58 -1.16 2.08 2.90
N GLN A 59 -0.66 0.88 3.21
CA GLN A 59 0.77 0.58 3.13
C GLN A 59 1.27 0.76 1.69
N LEU A 60 0.57 0.17 0.72
CA LEU A 60 0.94 0.25 -0.69
C LEU A 60 0.93 1.70 -1.21
N CYS A 61 -0.03 2.51 -0.77
CA CYS A 61 -0.10 3.94 -1.09
C CYS A 61 1.02 4.75 -0.41
N ALA A 62 1.42 4.40 0.81
CA ALA A 62 2.53 5.07 1.50
C ALA A 62 3.88 4.83 0.80
N GLU A 63 4.04 3.67 0.17
CA GLU A 63 5.24 3.29 -0.59
C GLU A 63 5.31 3.94 -1.98
N GLU A 64 4.18 4.38 -2.52
CA GLU A 64 4.06 4.97 -3.87
C GLU A 64 4.77 6.32 -4.01
N MET A 65 4.92 7.08 -2.93
CA MET A 65 5.25 8.51 -2.94
C MET A 65 6.69 8.87 -3.33
N LEU A 66 7.29 8.11 -4.24
CA LEU A 66 8.30 8.59 -5.15
C LEU A 66 7.82 9.91 -5.75
N ASN A 67 8.72 10.83 -6.07
CA ASN A 67 8.41 12.16 -6.60
C ASN A 67 7.87 12.12 -8.06
N VAL A 68 7.09 11.09 -8.38
CA VAL A 68 6.49 10.70 -9.65
C VAL A 68 5.05 10.31 -9.35
N HIS A 69 4.10 10.85 -10.10
CA HIS A 69 2.69 10.53 -9.94
C HIS A 69 2.41 9.09 -10.41
N ILE A 70 1.96 8.21 -9.51
CA ILE A 70 1.48 6.87 -9.84
C ILE A 70 -0.02 6.79 -9.57
N GLU A 71 -0.77 6.28 -10.53
CA GLU A 71 -2.23 6.24 -10.47
C GLU A 71 -2.77 5.06 -9.65
N ARG A 72 -1.99 3.96 -9.59
CA ARG A 72 -2.41 2.72 -8.93
C ARG A 72 -1.22 1.82 -8.60
N GLY A 73 -1.42 0.97 -7.61
CA GLY A 73 -0.55 -0.15 -7.28
C GLY A 73 -1.25 -1.49 -7.51
N MET A 74 -0.57 -2.57 -7.17
CA MET A 74 -1.12 -3.91 -7.14
C MET A 74 -0.81 -4.62 -5.82
N LEU A 75 -1.79 -5.37 -5.32
CA LEU A 75 -1.60 -6.34 -4.25
C LEU A 75 -1.59 -7.75 -4.86
N TYR A 76 -0.58 -8.54 -4.52
CA TYR A 76 -0.55 -9.97 -4.84
C TYR A 76 -0.71 -10.78 -3.56
N TYR A 77 -1.86 -11.44 -3.43
CA TYR A 77 -2.09 -12.37 -2.33
C TYR A 77 -1.69 -13.78 -2.74
N GLY A 78 -0.75 -14.39 -2.02
CA GLY A 78 -0.30 -15.77 -2.22
C GLY A 78 -1.43 -16.81 -2.15
N LYS A 79 -2.58 -16.45 -1.59
CA LYS A 79 -3.87 -17.14 -1.76
C LYS A 79 -4.95 -16.07 -1.89
N PRO A 80 -5.51 -15.80 -3.09
CA PRO A 80 -5.77 -16.75 -4.18
C PRO A 80 -4.80 -16.72 -5.39
N LEU A 81 -3.54 -16.31 -5.22
CA LEU A 81 -2.54 -16.15 -6.31
C LEU A 81 -2.96 -15.14 -7.39
N ARG A 82 -3.79 -14.15 -7.01
CA ARG A 82 -4.35 -13.14 -7.93
C ARG A 82 -3.79 -11.76 -7.59
N ARG A 83 -3.51 -10.99 -8.64
CA ARG A 83 -3.21 -9.56 -8.58
C ARG A 83 -4.51 -8.78 -8.50
N THR A 84 -4.58 -7.83 -7.57
CA THR A 84 -5.69 -6.88 -7.44
C THR A 84 -5.13 -5.48 -7.60
N TYR A 85 -5.70 -4.70 -8.52
CA TYR A 85 -5.36 -3.29 -8.67
C TYR A 85 -5.92 -2.48 -7.50
N VAL A 86 -5.11 -1.55 -7.00
CA VAL A 86 -5.49 -0.61 -5.95
C VAL A 86 -5.32 0.80 -6.52
N PRO A 87 -6.41 1.49 -6.90
CA PRO A 87 -6.34 2.87 -7.37
C PRO A 87 -5.97 3.81 -6.21
N PHE A 88 -5.01 4.70 -6.44
CA PHE A 88 -4.61 5.70 -5.46
C PHE A 88 -5.50 6.94 -5.54
N HIS A 89 -6.78 6.76 -5.23
CA HIS A 89 -7.76 7.84 -5.23
C HIS A 89 -7.60 8.76 -4.01
N PRO A 90 -8.11 10.01 -4.06
CA PRO A 90 -7.91 10.99 -2.98
C PRO A 90 -8.28 10.50 -1.57
N PRO A 91 -9.39 9.74 -1.36
CA PRO A 91 -9.70 9.19 -0.04
C PRO A 91 -8.62 8.25 0.55
N LEU A 92 -7.95 7.45 -0.30
CA LEU A 92 -6.92 6.52 0.16
C LEU A 92 -5.63 7.26 0.50
N GLN A 93 -5.29 8.26 -0.31
CA GLN A 93 -4.16 9.15 -0.04
C GLN A 93 -4.36 9.92 1.27
N GLU A 94 -5.57 10.42 1.52
CA GLU A 94 -5.88 11.12 2.76
C GLU A 94 -5.84 10.19 3.97
N LEU A 95 -6.44 9.00 3.88
CA LEU A 95 -6.33 7.99 4.93
C LEU A 95 -4.87 7.64 5.23
N THR A 96 -4.02 7.57 4.19
CA THR A 96 -2.58 7.32 4.34
C THR A 96 -1.89 8.47 5.07
N ARG A 97 -2.18 9.72 4.71
CA ARG A 97 -1.70 10.93 5.42
C ARG A 97 -2.14 10.95 6.88
N GLU A 98 -3.42 10.69 7.13
CA GLU A 98 -4.02 10.65 8.47
C GLU A 98 -3.47 9.51 9.31
N THR A 99 -3.04 8.40 8.70
CA THR A 99 -2.40 7.27 9.39
C THR A 99 -0.93 7.55 9.72
N ALA A 100 -0.21 8.26 8.85
CA ALA A 100 1.20 8.57 9.06
C ALA A 100 1.43 9.52 10.25
N ARG A 101 0.56 10.51 10.45
CA ARG A 101 0.66 11.48 11.57
C ARG A 101 0.69 10.83 12.96
N PRO A 102 -0.30 10.01 13.38
CA PRO A 102 -0.29 9.38 14.70
C PRO A 102 0.83 8.34 14.83
N LEU A 103 1.24 7.71 13.73
CA LEU A 103 2.41 6.82 13.74
C LEU A 103 3.67 7.55 14.19
N HIS A 104 3.93 8.74 13.67
CA HIS A 104 5.08 9.56 14.10
C HIS A 104 4.97 9.95 15.57
N ALA A 105 3.80 10.40 16.02
CA ALA A 105 3.58 10.75 17.42
C ALA A 105 3.87 9.58 18.38
N LEU A 106 3.51 8.35 18.00
CA LEU A 106 3.82 7.15 18.78
C LEU A 106 5.31 6.80 18.79
N ILE A 107 5.99 6.96 17.65
CA ILE A 107 7.43 6.72 17.57
C ILE A 107 8.17 7.74 18.45
N GLU A 108 7.75 9.00 18.40
CA GLU A 108 8.32 10.09 19.19
C GLU A 108 8.08 9.92 20.69
N SER A 109 6.88 9.49 21.10
CA SER A 109 6.56 9.25 22.51
C SER A 109 7.35 8.09 23.11
N ARG A 110 7.80 7.15 22.27
CA ARG A 110 8.44 5.87 22.67
C ARG A 110 7.57 5.01 23.59
N GLU A 111 6.28 5.31 23.66
CA GLU A 111 5.31 4.55 24.43
C GLU A 111 4.69 3.49 23.52
N THR A 112 4.85 2.22 23.88
CA THR A 112 4.18 1.14 23.15
C THR A 112 2.71 1.12 23.55
N PRO A 113 1.76 1.32 22.62
CA PRO A 113 0.34 1.35 22.95
C PRO A 113 -0.13 0.04 23.58
N SER A 114 -1.09 0.13 24.50
CA SER A 114 -1.69 -1.03 25.12
C SER A 114 -2.39 -1.91 24.10
N ARG A 115 -2.19 -3.22 24.20
CA ARG A 115 -2.79 -4.21 23.31
C ARG A 115 -4.31 -4.26 23.49
N THR A 116 -5.07 -3.80 22.50
CA THR A 116 -6.52 -4.01 22.46
C THR A 116 -6.83 -5.39 21.88
N ARG A 117 -7.66 -6.17 22.58
CA ARG A 117 -8.15 -7.46 22.07
C ARG A 117 -9.52 -7.23 21.43
N ARG A 118 -9.66 -7.43 20.12
CA ARG A 118 -10.99 -7.43 19.51
C ARG A 118 -11.85 -8.56 20.09
N ALA A 119 -13.14 -8.26 20.28
CA ALA A 119 -14.13 -9.24 20.72
C ALA A 119 -14.20 -10.42 19.73
N ARG A 120 -14.58 -11.59 20.26
CA ARG A 120 -14.61 -12.86 19.51
C ARG A 120 -15.63 -12.76 18.37
N GLU A 121 -15.21 -12.99 17.13
CA GLU A 121 -16.12 -13.21 16.01
C GLU A 121 -16.11 -14.70 15.66
N ASN A 122 -17.26 -15.38 15.77
CA ASN A 122 -17.47 -16.78 15.39
C ASN A 122 -16.52 -17.83 16.03
N GLY A 123 -16.14 -17.65 17.30
CA GLY A 123 -15.49 -18.68 18.11
C GLY A 123 -14.04 -19.02 17.73
N ARG A 124 -13.45 -18.37 16.72
CA ARG A 124 -12.01 -18.48 16.42
C ARG A 124 -11.28 -17.33 17.09
N ALA A 125 -10.22 -17.62 17.83
CA ALA A 125 -9.35 -16.59 18.36
C ALA A 125 -8.70 -15.86 17.18
N SER A 126 -9.05 -14.59 16.97
CA SER A 126 -8.21 -13.68 16.21
C SER A 126 -6.85 -13.63 16.93
N ARG A 127 -5.81 -14.09 16.24
CA ARG A 127 -4.41 -13.95 16.69
C ARG A 127 -3.87 -12.55 16.40
N ASP A 128 -4.70 -11.69 15.80
CA ASP A 128 -4.25 -10.42 15.29
C ASP A 128 -4.27 -9.41 16.43
N CYS A 129 -3.09 -9.14 16.97
CA CYS A 129 -2.83 -8.02 17.86
C CYS A 129 -2.82 -6.75 17.01
N PHE A 130 -3.79 -5.86 17.21
CA PHE A 130 -3.77 -4.55 16.58
C PHE A 130 -3.55 -3.47 17.64
N ILE A 131 -2.78 -2.47 17.25
CA ILE A 131 -2.76 -1.17 17.90
C ILE A 131 -3.79 -0.33 17.15
N GLU A 132 -4.85 0.10 17.83
CA GLU A 132 -5.82 1.03 17.23
C GLU A 132 -5.21 2.43 17.26
N LEU A 133 -4.75 2.88 16.11
CA LEU A 133 -4.15 4.20 15.92
C LEU A 133 -5.21 5.30 15.75
N ASN A 134 -6.45 4.93 15.44
CA ASN A 134 -7.55 5.87 15.27
C ASN A 134 -8.91 5.15 15.40
N PRO A 135 -9.72 5.40 16.45
CA PRO A 135 -11.02 4.75 16.65
C PRO A 135 -12.14 5.28 15.74
N ASN A 136 -11.91 6.37 15.00
CA ASN A 136 -12.94 7.09 14.23
C ASN A 136 -12.95 6.78 12.73
N VAL A 137 -12.14 5.84 12.24
CA VAL A 137 -12.20 5.43 10.84
C VAL A 137 -13.31 4.39 10.70
N GLU A 138 -14.52 4.82 10.34
CA GLU A 138 -15.58 3.90 9.93
C GLU A 138 -15.24 3.32 8.55
N PHE A 139 -14.99 2.01 8.53
CA PHE A 139 -14.65 1.27 7.33
C PHE A 139 -15.94 0.95 6.55
N SER A 140 -16.21 1.73 5.50
CA SER A 140 -17.18 1.32 4.48
C SER A 140 -16.60 0.15 3.71
N SER A 141 -17.12 -1.05 3.97
CA SER A 141 -16.96 -2.20 3.09
C SER A 141 -17.68 -1.88 1.77
N ALA A 142 -16.99 -1.19 0.86
CA ALA A 142 -17.44 -1.05 -0.52
C ALA A 142 -17.50 -2.45 -1.14
N GLU A 143 -18.63 -2.70 -1.78
CA GLU A 143 -19.16 -4.00 -2.14
C GLU A 143 -18.30 -4.78 -3.16
N ARG A 144 -18.56 -6.09 -3.16
CA ARG A 144 -17.97 -7.16 -3.96
C ARG A 144 -17.94 -6.92 -5.46
#